data_AF-A0A954MSI4-F1
#
_entry.id   AF-A0A954MSI4-F1
#
_cell.length_a   1.000
_cell.length_b   1.000
_cell.length_c   1.000
_cell.angle_alpha   90.00
_cell.angle_beta   90.00
_cell.angle_gamma   90.00
#
_symmetry.space_group_name_H-M   'P 1'
#
loop_
_entity.id
_entity.type
_entity.pdbx_description
1 polymer ?
#
loop_
_entity_poly.entity_id
_entity_poly.type
_entity_poly.pdbx_seq_one_letter_code
_entity_poly.pdbx_strand_id
1 'polypeptide(L)'
;IPQPYWNHNGGTIVFGPDGYLYIGLGDGGLGNDPHNNGQNLQTWLGSILRIDVDRPTDKRAYGIPSDNPFLGQDQLARPEIWAYGFRNVWRIAFDRETHLLWAADVGQNLWEEIDIVHRGGNYGWNLREGQHQFSPQGVSANSRLVEPIFEYHHDIGKSITGGTVYRGKQIPALVGKYVYADYVTGFVWALDYDQSTQKVLGNHVVAEKQ
;
A
#
# COMPACT_ATOMS: atom_id res chain seq x y z
N ILE A 1 -13.34 10.70 -6.12
CA ILE A 1 -12.10 11.03 -6.83
C ILE A 1 -12.27 10.54 -8.26
N PRO A 2 -12.16 11.40 -9.29
CA PRO A 2 -12.30 10.97 -10.69
C PRO A 2 -11.26 9.92 -11.05
N GLN A 3 -11.70 8.84 -11.71
CA GLN A 3 -10.84 7.75 -12.18
C GLN A 3 -10.67 7.86 -13.70
N PRO A 4 -9.44 7.85 -14.24
CA PRO A 4 -9.20 8.01 -15.67
C PRO A 4 -9.57 6.74 -16.46
N TYR A 5 -9.55 5.56 -15.82
CA TYR A 5 -9.90 4.29 -16.44
C TYR A 5 -10.83 3.45 -15.53
N TRP A 6 -11.19 2.25 -16.00
CA TRP A 6 -12.17 1.37 -15.34
C TRP A 6 -11.58 0.49 -14.22
N ASN A 7 -10.25 0.49 -14.06
CA ASN A 7 -9.51 -0.36 -13.13
C ASN A 7 -8.58 0.46 -12.20
N HIS A 8 -7.96 -0.23 -11.25
CA HIS A 8 -7.03 0.32 -10.24
C HIS A 8 -7.61 1.45 -9.37
N ASN A 9 -8.84 1.24 -8.89
CA ASN A 9 -9.49 2.22 -8.01
C ASN A 9 -8.94 2.19 -6.58
N GLY A 10 -8.39 1.05 -6.14
CA GLY A 10 -8.14 0.78 -4.72
C GLY A 10 -9.44 0.89 -3.90
N GLY A 11 -9.36 1.58 -2.76
CA GLY A 11 -10.53 2.02 -2.00
C GLY A 11 -10.64 1.47 -0.59
N THR A 12 -9.61 0.79 -0.08
CA THR A 12 -9.60 0.41 1.34
C THR A 12 -9.53 1.67 2.20
N ILE A 13 -10.43 1.74 3.19
CA ILE A 13 -10.47 2.80 4.19
C ILE A 13 -10.33 2.22 5.59
N VAL A 14 -9.44 2.78 6.40
CA VAL A 14 -9.19 2.35 7.78
C VAL A 14 -8.88 3.55 8.66
N PHE A 15 -9.30 3.51 9.92
CA PHE A 15 -8.82 4.47 10.91
C PHE A 15 -7.45 4.02 11.43
N GLY A 16 -6.52 4.97 11.47
CA GLY A 16 -5.21 4.77 12.08
C GLY A 16 -5.26 4.81 13.60
N PRO A 17 -4.19 4.35 14.27
CA PRO A 17 -4.05 4.44 15.73
C PRO A 17 -3.96 5.89 16.22
N ASP A 18 -3.72 6.84 15.33
CA ASP A 18 -3.71 8.28 15.56
C ASP A 18 -5.09 8.94 15.42
N GLY A 19 -6.13 8.17 15.10
CA GLY A 19 -7.52 8.65 14.98
C GLY A 19 -7.87 9.24 13.62
N TYR A 20 -6.93 9.30 12.67
CA TYR A 20 -7.20 9.83 11.32
C TYR A 20 -7.69 8.74 10.36
N LEU A 21 -8.39 9.14 9.30
CA LEU A 21 -8.86 8.23 8.26
C LEU A 21 -7.80 8.09 7.17
N TYR A 22 -7.41 6.85 6.89
CA TYR A 22 -6.50 6.47 5.81
C TYR A 22 -7.28 5.88 4.64
N ILE A 23 -6.90 6.26 3.42
CA ILE A 23 -7.60 5.88 2.18
C ILE A 23 -6.57 5.43 1.15
N GLY A 24 -6.59 4.16 0.74
CA GLY A 24 -5.72 3.63 -0.32
C GLY A 24 -6.32 3.84 -1.70
N LEU A 25 -5.54 4.35 -2.64
CA LEU A 25 -5.93 4.60 -4.03
C LEU A 25 -4.89 4.06 -5.00
N GLY A 26 -5.35 3.35 -6.03
CA GLY A 26 -4.49 2.96 -7.15
C GLY A 26 -4.21 4.14 -8.09
N ASP A 27 -3.35 3.91 -9.07
CA ASP A 27 -2.91 4.86 -10.10
C ASP A 27 -4.02 5.26 -11.08
N GLY A 28 -5.21 4.66 -10.96
CA GLY A 28 -6.37 4.96 -11.79
C GLY A 28 -6.43 4.21 -13.12
N GLY A 29 -5.52 3.26 -13.34
CA GLY A 29 -5.68 2.21 -14.34
C GLY A 29 -4.88 2.38 -15.62
N LEU A 30 -5.21 1.51 -16.59
CA LEU A 30 -4.38 1.18 -17.75
C LEU A 30 -3.04 0.52 -17.36
N GLY A 31 -2.32 0.00 -18.36
CA GLY A 31 -0.97 -0.52 -18.17
C GLY A 31 0.09 0.58 -18.23
N ASN A 32 1.17 0.39 -17.48
CA ASN A 32 2.37 1.22 -17.42
C ASN A 32 2.16 2.65 -16.90
N ASP A 33 1.05 2.92 -16.20
CA ASP A 33 0.73 4.23 -15.63
C ASP A 33 0.97 5.40 -16.63
N PRO A 34 0.12 5.52 -17.66
CA PRO A 34 0.34 6.48 -18.75
C PRO A 34 0.31 7.94 -18.30
N HIS A 35 -0.24 8.23 -17.13
CA HIS A 35 -0.31 9.57 -16.54
C HIS A 35 0.79 9.82 -15.50
N ASN A 36 1.64 8.82 -15.26
CA ASN A 36 2.68 8.86 -14.23
C ASN A 36 2.12 9.22 -12.84
N ASN A 37 0.89 8.76 -12.55
CA ASN A 37 0.18 9.03 -11.31
C ASN A 37 0.92 8.48 -10.09
N GLY A 38 1.60 7.34 -10.21
CA GLY A 38 2.41 6.76 -9.13
C GLY A 38 3.51 7.70 -8.64
N GLN A 39 4.08 8.54 -9.52
CA GLN A 39 5.13 9.51 -9.15
C GLN A 39 4.63 10.96 -9.10
N ASN A 40 3.34 11.21 -9.29
CA ASN A 40 2.78 12.56 -9.39
C ASN A 40 2.03 12.97 -8.11
N LEU A 41 2.70 13.75 -7.26
CA LEU A 41 2.10 14.25 -6.02
C LEU A 41 0.96 15.27 -6.23
N GLN A 42 0.72 15.77 -7.44
CA GLN A 42 -0.39 16.70 -7.72
C GLN A 42 -1.73 15.99 -7.97
N THR A 43 -1.74 14.66 -7.95
CA THR A 43 -2.95 13.83 -7.95
C THR A 43 -3.05 13.02 -6.66
N TRP A 44 -4.25 12.55 -6.32
CA TRP A 44 -4.47 11.58 -5.23
C TRP A 44 -4.38 10.13 -5.70
N LEU A 45 -4.17 9.89 -6.99
CA LEU A 45 -4.01 8.54 -7.52
C LEU A 45 -2.62 8.00 -7.16
N GLY A 46 -2.49 6.67 -7.06
CA GLY A 46 -1.24 5.98 -6.72
C GLY A 46 -0.72 6.30 -5.32
N SER A 47 -1.61 6.59 -4.38
CA SER A 47 -1.26 7.07 -3.04
C SER A 47 -2.16 6.54 -1.93
N ILE A 48 -1.63 6.58 -0.72
CA ILE A 48 -2.40 6.46 0.52
C ILE A 48 -2.59 7.86 1.07
N LEU A 49 -3.83 8.26 1.30
CA LEU A 49 -4.19 9.55 1.89
C LEU A 49 -4.39 9.42 3.40
N ARG A 50 -4.24 10.52 4.13
CA ARG A 50 -4.56 10.65 5.56
C ARG A 50 -5.27 11.98 5.82
N ILE A 51 -6.49 11.90 6.32
CA ILE A 51 -7.37 13.07 6.56
C ILE A 51 -7.98 13.07 7.96
N ASP A 52 -8.34 14.26 8.44
CA ASP A 52 -9.03 14.48 9.71
C ASP A 52 -10.53 14.68 9.48
N VAL A 53 -11.33 13.64 9.76
CA VAL A 53 -12.79 13.70 9.56
C VAL A 53 -13.51 14.50 10.64
N ASP A 54 -12.86 14.77 11.78
CA ASP A 54 -13.46 15.49 12.91
C ASP A 54 -13.26 17.01 12.81
N ARG A 55 -12.44 17.48 11.86
CA ARG A 55 -12.13 18.90 11.65
C ARG A 55 -12.44 19.40 10.24
N PRO A 56 -13.70 19.36 9.79
CA PRO A 56 -14.08 19.96 8.52
C PRO A 56 -13.75 21.46 8.47
N THR A 57 -13.57 21.97 7.26
CA THR A 57 -13.32 23.39 6.98
C THR A 57 -14.38 23.93 6.03
N ASP A 58 -14.47 25.25 5.85
CA ASP A 58 -15.43 25.85 4.90
C ASP A 58 -15.26 25.35 3.45
N LYS A 59 -14.09 24.80 3.10
CA LYS A 59 -13.77 24.32 1.75
C LYS A 59 -13.80 22.79 1.61
N ARG A 60 -13.75 22.05 2.72
CA ARG A 60 -13.58 20.59 2.72
C ARG A 60 -14.37 19.97 3.86
N ALA A 61 -15.03 18.83 3.60
CA ALA A 61 -15.71 18.04 4.62
C ALA A 61 -14.77 17.32 5.61
N TYR A 62 -13.48 17.66 5.59
CA TYR A 62 -12.41 17.11 6.42
C TYR A 62 -11.31 18.17 6.58
N GLY A 63 -10.47 17.98 7.59
CA GLY A 63 -9.24 18.71 7.83
C GLY A 63 -8.02 17.95 7.35
N ILE A 64 -6.88 18.64 7.30
CA ILE A 64 -5.59 18.01 7.03
C ILE A 64 -4.81 17.96 8.35
N PRO A 65 -4.35 16.78 8.79
CA PRO A 65 -3.46 16.68 9.93
C PRO A 65 -2.23 17.57 9.75
N SER A 66 -1.86 18.33 10.78
CA SER A 66 -0.76 19.30 10.73
C SER A 66 0.61 18.67 10.48
N ASP A 67 0.71 17.37 10.73
CA ASP A 67 1.90 16.56 10.54
C ASP A 67 1.87 15.75 9.23
N ASN A 68 0.98 16.01 8.28
CA ASN A 68 1.06 15.37 6.95
C ASN A 68 2.36 15.76 6.21
N PRO A 69 2.98 14.84 5.44
CA PRO A 69 4.31 15.03 4.86
C PRO A 69 4.41 16.15 3.81
N PHE A 70 3.30 16.44 3.12
CA PHE A 70 3.28 17.40 2.02
C PHE A 70 2.48 18.66 2.33
N LEU A 71 2.12 18.88 3.60
CA LEU A 71 1.40 20.08 4.02
C LEU A 71 2.22 21.35 3.69
N GLY A 72 1.55 22.35 3.11
CA GLY A 72 2.18 23.62 2.74
C GLY A 72 2.94 23.59 1.40
N GLN A 73 2.90 22.47 0.68
CA GLN A 73 3.51 22.32 -0.64
C GLN A 73 2.45 22.30 -1.75
N ASP A 74 1.36 23.06 -1.60
CA ASP A 74 0.13 22.93 -2.41
C ASP A 74 0.35 23.11 -3.93
N GLN A 75 1.45 23.75 -4.34
CA GLN A 75 1.84 23.89 -5.76
C GLN A 75 2.52 22.64 -6.34
N LEU A 76 3.06 21.78 -5.48
CA LEU A 76 3.86 20.60 -5.83
C LEU A 76 3.16 19.29 -5.45
N ALA A 77 2.32 19.31 -4.41
CA ALA A 77 1.75 18.12 -3.82
C ALA A 77 0.36 18.37 -3.21
N ARG A 78 -0.46 17.32 -3.20
CA ARG A 78 -1.72 17.30 -2.46
C ARG A 78 -1.45 17.12 -0.97
N PRO A 79 -1.96 17.99 -0.08
CA PRO A 79 -1.67 17.94 1.35
C PRO A 79 -2.31 16.71 2.04
N GLU A 80 -3.25 16.02 1.39
CA GLU A 80 -3.86 14.77 1.85
C GLU A 80 -2.91 13.56 1.77
N ILE A 81 -1.87 13.60 0.93
CA ILE A 81 -1.01 12.44 0.67
C ILE A 81 -0.20 12.10 1.93
N TRP A 82 -0.29 10.85 2.36
CA TRP A 82 0.55 10.25 3.40
C TRP A 82 1.74 9.50 2.82
N ALA A 83 1.51 8.74 1.75
CA ALA A 83 2.52 7.98 1.01
C ALA A 83 2.07 7.83 -0.46
N TYR A 84 3.01 7.59 -1.37
CA TYR A 84 2.74 7.54 -2.81
C TYR A 84 3.68 6.55 -3.52
N GLY A 85 3.51 6.35 -4.82
CA GLY A 85 4.30 5.36 -5.56
C GLY A 85 3.68 3.98 -5.58
N PHE A 86 2.34 3.90 -5.48
CA PHE A 86 1.60 2.64 -5.56
C PHE A 86 0.93 2.48 -6.93
N ARG A 87 0.77 1.24 -7.37
CA ARG A 87 0.05 0.88 -8.59
C ARG A 87 -1.44 0.70 -8.34
N ASN A 88 -1.79 -0.27 -7.50
CA ASN A 88 -3.14 -0.64 -7.15
C ASN A 88 -3.14 -1.25 -5.74
N VAL A 89 -2.84 -0.42 -4.74
CA VAL A 89 -2.92 -0.79 -3.34
C VAL A 89 -4.34 -1.28 -3.01
N TRP A 90 -4.50 -2.59 -2.98
CA TRP A 90 -5.83 -3.20 -2.88
C TRP A 90 -6.32 -3.17 -1.43
N ARG A 91 -5.42 -3.51 -0.49
CA ARG A 91 -5.72 -3.51 0.94
C ARG A 91 -4.63 -2.86 1.75
N ILE A 92 -5.07 -2.02 2.68
CA ILE A 92 -4.26 -1.51 3.78
C ILE A 92 -4.86 -1.95 5.12
N ALA A 93 -4.01 -2.17 6.11
CA ALA A 93 -4.43 -2.52 7.47
C ALA A 93 -3.42 -2.04 8.50
N PHE A 94 -3.91 -1.42 9.57
CA PHE A 94 -3.08 -1.20 10.75
C PHE A 94 -3.04 -2.44 11.62
N ASP A 95 -1.85 -2.82 12.05
CA ASP A 95 -1.72 -3.72 13.19
C ASP A 95 -2.04 -2.98 14.49
N ARG A 96 -2.94 -3.56 15.29
CA ARG A 96 -3.44 -2.94 16.53
C ARG A 96 -2.43 -2.97 17.67
N GLU A 97 -1.37 -3.78 17.59
CA GLU A 97 -0.34 -3.84 18.62
C GLU A 97 0.93 -3.08 18.22
N THR A 98 1.44 -3.28 16.99
CA THR A 98 2.67 -2.61 16.53
C THR A 98 2.43 -1.25 15.89
N HIS A 99 1.18 -0.93 15.55
CA HIS A 99 0.77 0.29 14.84
C HIS A 99 1.38 0.45 13.44
N LEU A 100 2.00 -0.60 12.89
CA LEU A 100 2.48 -0.60 11.52
C LEU A 100 1.31 -0.57 10.54
N LEU A 101 1.42 0.26 9.50
CA LEU A 101 0.50 0.27 8.37
C LEU A 101 1.01 -0.72 7.31
N TRP A 102 0.29 -1.81 7.14
CA TRP A 102 0.56 -2.81 6.11
C TRP A 102 -0.19 -2.43 4.84
N ALA A 103 0.44 -2.58 3.69
CA ALA A 103 -0.20 -2.45 2.39
C ALA A 103 0.13 -3.67 1.52
N ALA A 104 -0.82 -4.05 0.67
CA ALA A 104 -0.61 -5.02 -0.39
C ALA A 104 -0.93 -4.33 -1.72
N ASP A 105 0.04 -4.32 -2.62
CA ASP A 105 -0.03 -3.64 -3.91
C ASP A 105 0.05 -4.65 -5.05
N VAL A 106 -0.89 -4.54 -5.99
CA VAL A 106 -1.00 -5.45 -7.12
C VAL A 106 -0.06 -5.00 -8.23
N GLY A 107 0.88 -5.86 -8.58
CA GLY A 107 1.83 -5.67 -9.68
C GLY A 107 1.18 -5.70 -11.06
N GLN A 108 1.99 -5.42 -12.09
CA GLN A 108 1.51 -5.45 -13.46
C GLN A 108 1.90 -6.72 -14.21
N ASN A 109 3.20 -6.98 -14.32
CA ASN A 109 3.77 -7.98 -15.20
C ASN A 109 4.17 -9.21 -14.41
N LEU A 110 4.94 -9.05 -13.32
CA LEU A 110 5.69 -10.15 -12.72
C LEU A 110 5.61 -10.24 -11.19
N TRP A 111 5.40 -9.14 -10.45
CA TRP A 111 5.61 -9.14 -8.99
C TRP A 111 4.45 -8.54 -8.23
N GLU A 112 3.89 -9.32 -7.31
CA GLU A 112 2.99 -8.84 -6.27
C GLU A 112 3.78 -8.46 -5.03
N GLU A 113 3.37 -7.44 -4.28
CA GLU A 113 4.18 -6.92 -3.17
C GLU A 113 3.40 -6.59 -1.88
N ILE A 114 4.12 -6.62 -0.76
CA ILE A 114 3.66 -6.21 0.58
C ILE A 114 4.64 -5.18 1.13
N ASP A 115 4.08 -4.08 1.61
CA ASP A 115 4.82 -2.94 2.15
C ASP A 115 4.48 -2.67 3.62
N ILE A 116 5.49 -2.13 4.33
CA ILE A 116 5.24 -1.35 5.53
C ILE A 116 5.25 0.13 5.14
N VAL A 117 4.10 0.78 5.32
CA VAL A 117 3.86 2.14 4.85
C VAL A 117 4.35 3.16 5.88
N HIS A 118 5.18 4.10 5.42
CA HIS A 118 5.74 5.16 6.25
C HIS A 118 5.39 6.55 5.73
N ARG A 119 5.41 7.53 6.63
CA ARG A 119 5.16 8.94 6.34
C ARG A 119 6.06 9.45 5.22
N GLY A 120 5.47 9.89 4.12
CA GLY A 120 6.15 10.47 2.96
C GLY A 120 6.89 9.47 2.09
N GLY A 121 6.69 8.16 2.32
CA GLY A 121 7.35 7.11 1.54
C GLY A 121 6.94 7.12 0.07
N ASN A 122 7.91 6.86 -0.80
CA ASN A 122 7.71 6.63 -2.24
C ASN A 122 7.97 5.14 -2.54
N TYR A 123 6.92 4.42 -2.92
CA TYR A 123 6.95 2.97 -3.18
C TYR A 123 7.31 2.63 -4.63
N GLY A 124 7.65 3.66 -5.43
CA GLY A 124 8.44 3.50 -6.64
C GLY A 124 7.65 3.21 -7.91
N TRP A 125 6.36 2.86 -7.87
CA TRP A 125 5.56 2.71 -9.09
C TRP A 125 5.49 4.04 -9.87
N ASN A 126 5.72 4.08 -11.20
CA ASN A 126 5.98 2.98 -12.14
C ASN A 126 7.47 2.80 -12.52
N LEU A 127 8.39 3.32 -11.72
CA LEU A 127 9.83 3.12 -11.92
C LEU A 127 10.28 1.72 -11.45
N ARG A 128 9.51 1.16 -10.51
CA ARG A 128 9.71 -0.14 -9.88
C ARG A 128 8.44 -0.99 -9.95
N GLU A 129 8.64 -2.30 -9.93
CA GLU A 129 7.60 -3.31 -9.71
C GLU A 129 8.23 -4.36 -8.79
N GLY A 130 7.79 -4.44 -7.54
CA GLY A 130 8.57 -5.11 -6.52
C GLY A 130 9.95 -4.47 -6.34
N GLN A 131 10.93 -5.31 -6.04
CA GLN A 131 12.35 -4.98 -5.98
C GLN A 131 13.02 -4.97 -7.34
N HIS A 132 12.26 -4.83 -8.43
CA HIS A 132 12.75 -4.90 -9.81
C HIS A 132 12.51 -3.61 -10.60
N GLN A 133 13.36 -3.36 -11.61
CA GLN A 133 13.14 -2.25 -12.54
C GLN A 133 11.96 -2.62 -13.42
N PHE A 134 10.98 -1.73 -13.52
CA PHE A 134 9.75 -2.05 -14.25
C PHE A 134 9.82 -1.75 -15.76
N SER A 135 10.31 -0.55 -16.10
CA SER A 135 10.28 -0.02 -17.46
C SER A 135 11.69 0.34 -17.95
N PRO A 136 11.87 0.71 -19.24
CA PRO A 136 13.14 1.27 -19.72
C PRO A 136 13.57 2.54 -18.97
N GLN A 137 12.63 3.25 -18.33
CA GLN A 137 12.88 4.39 -17.44
C GLN A 137 12.95 3.98 -15.96
N GLY A 138 12.85 2.68 -15.68
CA GLY A 138 12.92 2.11 -14.34
C GLY A 138 14.27 2.36 -13.69
N VAL A 139 14.27 2.35 -12.36
CA VAL A 139 15.47 2.69 -11.56
C VAL A 139 15.86 1.53 -10.67
N SER A 140 17.16 1.38 -10.43
CA SER A 140 17.67 0.46 -9.43
C SER A 140 17.31 0.94 -8.02
N ALA A 141 17.47 0.05 -7.04
CA ALA A 141 17.24 0.36 -5.63
C ALA A 141 18.08 1.59 -5.23
N ASN A 142 17.45 2.54 -4.55
CA ASN A 142 18.08 3.76 -4.12
C ASN A 142 17.36 4.36 -2.93
N SER A 143 18.03 5.26 -2.21
CA SER A 143 17.54 5.82 -0.95
C SER A 143 16.30 6.73 -1.07
N ARG A 144 15.84 7.06 -2.28
CA ARG A 144 14.61 7.84 -2.47
C ARG A 144 13.36 6.97 -2.52
N LEU A 145 13.52 5.66 -2.67
CA LEU A 145 12.44 4.70 -2.77
C LEU A 145 12.42 3.79 -1.55
N VAL A 146 11.23 3.35 -1.19
CA VAL A 146 11.01 2.32 -0.18
C VAL A 146 10.77 1.01 -0.93
N GLU A 147 11.58 0.00 -0.63
CA GLU A 147 11.41 -1.33 -1.19
C GLU A 147 10.34 -2.10 -0.38
N PRO A 148 9.59 -3.00 -1.02
CA PRO A 148 8.64 -3.85 -0.31
C PRO A 148 9.37 -4.78 0.66
N ILE A 149 8.70 -5.14 1.75
CA ILE A 149 9.26 -6.10 2.72
C ILE A 149 9.13 -7.54 2.22
N PHE A 150 8.21 -7.78 1.29
CA PHE A 150 7.99 -9.09 0.68
C PHE A 150 7.41 -8.93 -0.72
N GLU A 151 7.81 -9.82 -1.62
CA GLU A 151 7.26 -9.93 -2.96
C GLU A 151 7.16 -11.39 -3.39
N TYR A 152 6.30 -11.67 -4.36
CA TYR A 152 6.26 -12.98 -5.00
C TYR A 152 5.94 -12.88 -6.49
N HIS A 153 6.50 -13.82 -7.26
CA HIS A 153 6.36 -13.85 -8.71
C HIS A 153 4.96 -14.26 -9.15
N HIS A 154 4.54 -13.83 -10.35
CA HIS A 154 3.28 -14.19 -10.99
C HIS A 154 3.10 -15.69 -11.32
N ASP A 155 4.17 -16.48 -11.19
CA ASP A 155 4.09 -17.95 -11.21
C ASP A 155 3.55 -18.54 -9.90
N ILE A 156 3.57 -17.77 -8.81
CA ILE A 156 3.08 -18.16 -7.48
C ILE A 156 1.65 -17.64 -7.25
N GLY A 157 1.36 -16.39 -7.60
CA GLY A 157 0.04 -15.74 -7.51
C GLY A 157 0.01 -14.45 -8.33
N LYS A 158 -1.16 -13.94 -8.70
CA LYS A 158 -1.30 -12.90 -9.75
C LYS A 158 -2.20 -11.71 -9.39
N SER A 159 -2.68 -11.66 -8.15
CA SER A 159 -3.49 -10.55 -7.68
C SER A 159 -3.53 -10.58 -6.16
N ILE A 160 -2.55 -9.96 -5.52
CA ILE A 160 -2.53 -9.86 -4.07
C ILE A 160 -3.74 -9.08 -3.59
N THR A 161 -4.55 -9.73 -2.76
CA THR A 161 -5.70 -9.08 -2.11
C THR A 161 -5.28 -8.40 -0.81
N GLY A 162 -4.13 -8.80 -0.25
CA GLY A 162 -3.69 -8.35 1.07
C GLY A 162 -4.52 -8.95 2.19
N GLY A 163 -4.42 -8.35 3.37
CA GLY A 163 -5.05 -8.91 4.56
C GLY A 163 -4.91 -8.07 5.82
N THR A 164 -4.64 -8.73 6.94
CA THR A 164 -4.49 -8.09 8.26
C THR A 164 -3.55 -8.89 9.14
N VAL A 165 -2.93 -8.22 10.11
CA VAL A 165 -2.21 -8.92 11.19
C VAL A 165 -3.21 -9.63 12.10
N TYR A 166 -2.99 -10.93 12.33
CA TYR A 166 -3.85 -11.72 13.20
C TYR A 166 -3.49 -11.50 14.67
N ARG A 167 -4.44 -10.96 15.44
CA ARG A 167 -4.33 -10.74 16.90
C ARG A 167 -5.42 -11.51 17.69
N GLY A 168 -5.97 -12.56 17.08
CA GLY A 168 -7.00 -13.41 17.68
C GLY A 168 -6.42 -14.48 18.61
N LYS A 169 -7.29 -15.16 19.35
CA LYS A 169 -6.88 -16.23 20.29
C LYS A 169 -7.13 -17.64 19.77
N GLN A 170 -7.90 -17.80 18.69
CA GLN A 170 -8.35 -19.10 18.19
C GLN A 170 -7.24 -19.88 17.48
N ILE A 171 -6.30 -19.17 16.83
CA ILE A 171 -5.19 -19.78 16.09
C ILE A 171 -3.87 -19.19 16.61
N PRO A 172 -3.35 -19.69 17.75
CA PRO A 172 -2.15 -19.14 18.38
C PRO A 172 -0.94 -19.05 17.45
N ALA A 173 -0.79 -19.99 16.51
CA ALA A 173 0.31 -20.03 15.55
C ALA A 173 0.33 -18.86 14.54
N LEU A 174 -0.77 -18.13 14.41
CA LEU A 174 -0.87 -16.97 13.52
C LEU A 174 -0.73 -15.63 14.25
N VAL A 175 -0.65 -15.63 15.60
CA VAL A 175 -0.59 -14.38 16.36
C VAL A 175 0.63 -13.57 15.95
N GLY A 176 0.39 -12.33 15.52
CA GLY A 176 1.42 -11.40 15.06
C GLY A 176 1.80 -11.53 13.58
N LYS A 177 1.33 -12.57 12.88
CA LYS A 177 1.59 -12.75 11.44
C LYS A 177 0.61 -11.95 10.60
N TYR A 178 1.11 -11.38 9.49
CA TYR A 178 0.25 -10.77 8.48
C TYR A 178 -0.37 -11.87 7.63
N VAL A 179 -1.67 -12.10 7.82
CA VAL A 179 -2.42 -13.09 7.06
C VAL A 179 -3.00 -12.41 5.84
N TYR A 180 -2.65 -12.89 4.64
CA TYR A 180 -3.02 -12.28 3.37
C TYR A 180 -3.39 -13.33 2.33
N ALA A 181 -4.06 -12.90 1.27
CA ALA A 181 -4.54 -13.80 0.22
C ALA A 181 -4.21 -13.29 -1.19
N ASP A 182 -4.30 -14.20 -2.15
CA ASP A 182 -4.23 -13.91 -3.58
C ASP A 182 -5.55 -14.30 -4.25
N TYR A 183 -6.13 -13.38 -5.02
CA TYR A 183 -7.46 -13.54 -5.61
C TYR A 183 -7.50 -14.63 -6.69
N VAL A 184 -6.43 -14.74 -7.49
CA VAL A 184 -6.41 -15.65 -8.65
C VAL A 184 -6.22 -17.10 -8.22
N THR A 185 -5.31 -17.33 -7.28
CA THR A 185 -4.98 -18.69 -6.80
C THR A 185 -5.88 -19.14 -5.66
N GLY A 186 -6.42 -18.21 -4.87
CA GLY A 186 -7.18 -18.51 -3.67
C GLY A 186 -6.32 -19.00 -2.51
N PHE A 187 -4.99 -18.91 -2.62
CA PHE A 187 -4.09 -19.15 -1.52
C PHE A 187 -4.26 -18.09 -0.43
N VAL A 188 -4.12 -18.53 0.81
CA VAL A 188 -3.98 -17.70 2.00
C VAL A 188 -2.65 -18.04 2.62
N TRP A 189 -1.84 -17.02 2.92
CA TRP A 189 -0.57 -17.16 3.60
C TRP A 189 -0.51 -16.36 4.89
N ALA A 190 0.49 -16.66 5.71
CA ALA A 190 0.87 -15.89 6.88
C ALA A 190 2.35 -15.51 6.80
N LEU A 191 2.61 -14.21 6.64
CA LEU A 191 3.94 -13.62 6.65
C LEU A 191 4.36 -13.32 8.09
N ASP A 192 5.51 -13.83 8.48
CA ASP A 192 6.16 -13.58 9.76
C ASP A 192 7.22 -12.49 9.57
N TYR A 193 7.08 -11.38 10.29
CA TYR A 193 7.91 -10.20 10.15
C TYR A 193 8.37 -9.71 11.51
N ASP A 194 9.68 -9.60 11.68
CA ASP A 194 10.31 -9.02 12.85
C ASP A 194 10.52 -7.53 12.65
N GLN A 195 9.70 -6.73 13.33
CA GLN A 195 9.79 -5.27 13.32
C GLN A 195 11.13 -4.75 13.85
N SER A 196 11.74 -5.43 14.82
CA SER A 196 12.97 -4.94 15.47
C SER A 196 14.17 -5.02 14.54
N THR A 197 14.22 -6.04 13.68
CA THR A 197 15.27 -6.23 12.68
C THR A 197 14.85 -5.80 11.28
N GLN A 198 13.57 -5.46 11.09
CA GLN A 198 12.92 -5.14 9.82
C GLN A 198 13.06 -6.26 8.78
N LYS A 199 12.90 -7.52 9.21
CA LYS A 199 13.10 -8.70 8.34
C LYS A 199 11.89 -9.60 8.32
N VAL A 200 11.60 -10.15 7.14
CA VAL A 200 10.72 -11.31 7.01
C VAL A 200 11.44 -12.54 7.54
N LEU A 201 10.83 -13.22 8.50
CA LEU A 201 11.32 -14.46 9.10
C LEU A 201 10.81 -15.70 8.37
N GLY A 202 9.64 -15.60 7.73
CA GLY A 202 9.06 -16.69 6.97
C GLY A 202 7.72 -16.34 6.34
N ASN A 203 7.31 -17.16 5.38
CA ASN A 203 5.99 -17.09 4.75
C ASN A 203 5.41 -18.50 4.67
N HIS A 204 4.19 -18.70 5.17
CA HIS A 204 3.61 -20.03 5.30
C HIS A 204 2.22 -20.10 4.67
N VAL A 205 1.95 -21.15 3.90
CA VAL A 205 0.59 -21.43 3.40
C VAL A 205 -0.31 -21.76 4.59
N VAL A 206 -1.44 -21.07 4.68
CA VAL A 206 -2.50 -21.27 5.70
C VAL A 206 -3.68 -22.04 5.12
N ALA A 207 -4.05 -21.73 3.87
CA ALA A 207 -5.12 -22.41 3.16
C ALA A 207 -4.94 -22.27 1.64
N GLU A 208 -5.59 -23.14 0.89
CA GLU A 208 -5.66 -23.11 -0.57
C GLU A 208 -7.07 -23.44 -1.05
N LYS A 209 -7.40 -23.01 -2.27
CA LYS A 209 -8.67 -23.36 -2.90
C LYS A 209 -8.65 -24.84 -3.28
N GLN A 210 -9.60 -25.62 -2.76
CA GLN A 210 -9.86 -27.00 -3.18
C GLN A 210 -10.39 -27.08 -4.61
#